data_AF-A0A7J9I996-F1
#
_entry.id   AF-A0A7J9I996-F1
#
_cell.length_a   1.000
_cell.length_b   1.000
_cell.length_c   1.000
_cell.angle_alpha   90.00
_cell.angle_beta   90.00
_cell.angle_gamma   90.00
#
_symmetry.space_group_name_H-M   'P 1'
#
loop_
_entity.id
_entity.type
_entity.pdbx_description
1 polymer ?
#
loop_
_entity_poly.entity_id
_entity_poly.type
_entity_poly.pdbx_seq_one_letter_code
_entity_poly.pdbx_strand_id
1 'polypeptide(L)'
;VKRRTDDHPPQITVAFVNGVEEVFNATSTPAQTIRTMILRKGQMLETEHMFREAGEKWPIIIPEELHQFFPGTKVWAFFSSGLVFNCCSLCSVGRGILSNNW
;
A
#
# COMPACT_ATOMS: atom_id res chain seq x y z
N VAL A 1 5.23 27.38 26.86
CA VAL A 1 5.48 27.61 25.41
C VAL A 1 6.69 28.54 25.28
N LYS A 2 7.82 28.07 24.76
CA LYS A 2 8.99 28.93 24.52
C LYS A 2 8.84 29.55 23.15
N ARG A 3 8.34 30.80 23.09
CA ARG A 3 8.27 31.57 21.85
C ARG A 3 9.67 32.14 21.59
N ARG A 4 10.24 31.90 20.40
CA ARG A 4 11.43 32.62 19.96
C ARG A 4 10.99 33.88 19.20
N THR A 5 11.79 34.94 19.32
CA THR A 5 11.54 36.26 18.72
C THR A 5 12.61 36.60 17.69
N ASP A 6 13.34 35.60 17.18
CA ASP A 6 14.39 35.76 16.18
C ASP A 6 13.80 35.76 14.76
N ASP A 7 14.44 36.49 13.83
CA ASP A 7 14.03 36.62 12.41
C ASP A 7 14.20 35.33 11.58
N HIS A 8 14.45 34.19 12.23
CA HIS A 8 14.61 32.91 11.55
C HIS A 8 13.25 32.31 11.18
N PRO A 9 13.10 31.79 9.95
CA PRO A 9 11.86 31.18 9.52
C PRO A 9 11.53 29.95 10.39
N PRO A 10 10.25 29.69 10.68
CA PRO A 10 9.84 28.55 11.48
C PRO A 10 10.23 27.23 10.80
N GLN A 11 10.81 26.34 11.60
CA GLN A 11 11.21 24.99 11.20
C GLN A 11 10.57 23.97 12.13
N ILE A 12 10.22 22.82 11.57
CA ILE A 12 9.67 21.68 12.31
C ILE A 12 10.68 20.55 12.18
N THR A 13 11.31 20.18 13.30
CA THR A 13 12.22 19.03 13.37
C THR A 13 11.45 17.82 13.88
N VAL A 14 11.54 16.71 13.15
CA VAL A 14 10.92 15.43 13.51
C VAL A 14 12.02 14.39 13.70
N ALA A 15 12.04 13.78 14.88
CA ALA A 15 12.90 12.64 15.18
C ALA A 15 12.10 11.35 15.00
N PHE A 16 12.54 10.50 14.07
CA PHE A 16 11.95 9.19 13.82
C PHE A 16 12.57 8.13 14.74
N VAL A 17 11.85 7.02 14.95
CA VAL A 17 12.24 5.93 15.89
C VAL A 17 13.58 5.26 15.55
N ASN A 18 14.01 5.37 14.30
CA ASN A 18 15.31 4.86 13.82
C ASN A 18 16.47 5.84 14.08
N GLY A 19 16.23 6.97 14.74
CA GLY A 19 17.22 8.02 14.98
C GLY A 19 17.44 8.98 13.81
N VAL A 20 16.66 8.87 12.74
CA VAL A 20 16.71 9.85 11.64
C VAL A 20 15.99 11.12 12.08
N GLU A 21 16.69 12.25 11.99
CA GLU A 21 16.09 13.57 12.17
C GLU A 21 15.85 14.22 10.81
N GLU A 22 14.67 14.81 10.63
CA GLU A 22 14.32 15.57 9.43
C GLU A 22 13.78 16.94 9.79
N VAL A 23 14.21 17.95 9.03
CA VAL A 23 13.82 19.34 9.23
C VAL A 23 12.91 19.76 8.09
N PHE A 24 11.67 20.12 8.42
CA PHE A 24 10.68 20.65 7.49
C PHE A 24 10.59 22.17 7.60
N ASN A 25 10.55 22.84 6.46
CA ASN A 25 10.30 24.28 6.41
C ASN A 25 8.80 24.55 6.58
N ALA A 26 8.44 25.19 7.68
CA ALA A 26 7.06 25.51 8.01
C ALA A 26 6.57 26.84 7.42
N THR A 27 7.44 27.59 6.73
CA THR A 27 7.11 28.88 6.10
C THR A 27 6.45 28.68 4.74
N SER A 28 7.03 27.81 3.91
CA SER A 28 6.59 27.58 2.53
C SER A 28 5.68 26.37 2.37
N THR A 29 5.69 25.45 3.33
CA THR A 29 4.99 24.17 3.22
C THR A 29 3.72 24.18 4.09
N PRO A 30 2.54 23.90 3.51
CA PRO A 30 1.30 23.81 4.29
C PRO A 30 1.37 22.69 5.35
N ALA A 31 0.75 22.92 6.51
CA ALA A 31 0.75 21.95 7.61
C ALA A 31 0.18 20.57 7.23
N GLN A 32 -0.85 20.53 6.38
CA GLN A 32 -1.42 19.28 5.86
C GLN A 32 -0.39 18.48 5.06
N THR A 33 0.39 19.16 4.21
CA THR A 33 1.45 18.55 3.43
C THR A 33 2.57 18.04 4.33
N ILE A 34 3.00 18.83 5.31
CA ILE A 34 4.01 18.42 6.30
C ILE A 34 3.55 17.16 7.04
N ARG A 35 2.29 17.12 7.49
CA ARG A 35 1.71 15.95 8.12
C ARG A 35 1.78 14.71 7.23
N THR A 36 1.36 14.83 5.97
CA THR A 36 1.39 13.72 5.02
C THR A 36 2.81 13.25 4.74
N MET A 37 3.77 14.15 4.62
CA MET A 37 5.18 13.80 4.43
C MET A 37 5.73 13.01 5.63
N ILE A 38 5.44 13.46 6.86
CA ILE A 38 5.85 12.76 8.09
C ILE A 38 5.26 11.36 8.14
N LEU A 39 3.95 11.23 7.89
CA LEU A 39 3.27 9.93 7.92
C LEU A 39 3.82 8.97 6.85
N ARG A 40 4.00 9.45 5.62
CA ARG A 40 4.54 8.65 4.52
C ARG A 40 5.96 8.17 4.82
N LYS A 41 6.81 9.06 5.35
CA LYS A 41 8.17 8.68 5.71
C LYS A 41 8.20 7.68 6.86
N GLY A 42 7.35 7.88 7.89
CA GLY A 42 7.20 6.93 8.99
C GLY A 42 6.89 5.51 8.49
N GLN A 43 5.89 5.38 7.60
CA GLN A 43 5.52 4.09 7.00
C GLN A 43 6.66 3.44 6.21
N MET A 44 7.44 4.23 5.47
CA MET A 44 8.60 3.70 4.73
C MET A 44 9.68 3.16 5.67
N LEU A 45 9.93 3.85 6.78
CA LEU A 45 10.93 3.45 7.78
C LEU A 45 10.48 2.21 8.55
N GLU A 46 9.20 2.13 8.92
CA GLU A 46 8.60 0.93 9.51
C GLU A 46 8.72 -0.27 8.58
N THR A 47 8.44 -0.05 7.29
CA THR A 47 8.53 -1.11 6.27
C THR A 47 9.98 -1.58 6.10
N GLU A 48 10.93 -0.65 5.95
CA GLU A 48 12.36 -0.99 5.91
C GLU A 48 12.78 -1.82 7.12
N HIS A 49 12.30 -1.45 8.32
CA HIS A 49 12.59 -2.17 9.54
C HIS A 49 12.07 -3.62 9.48
N MET A 50 10.81 -3.83 9.09
CA MET A 50 10.26 -5.18 8.90
C MET A 50 11.06 -6.03 7.91
N PHE A 51 11.50 -5.45 6.79
CA PHE A 51 12.32 -6.17 5.80
C PHE A 51 13.68 -6.55 6.35
N ARG A 52 14.32 -5.63 7.07
CA ARG A 52 15.62 -5.87 7.70
C ARG A 52 15.52 -6.96 8.79
N GLU A 53 14.46 -6.97 9.58
CA GLU A 53 14.20 -8.02 10.58
C GLU A 53 13.96 -9.39 9.95
N ALA A 54 13.28 -9.44 8.81
CA ALA A 54 13.07 -10.67 8.04
C ALA A 54 14.35 -11.17 7.31
N GLY A 55 15.44 -10.40 7.33
CA GLY A 55 16.68 -10.72 6.61
C GLY A 55 16.61 -10.48 5.09
N GLU A 56 15.57 -9.78 4.64
CA GLU A 56 15.33 -9.47 3.23
C GLU A 56 15.88 -8.09 2.85
N LYS A 57 16.31 -7.94 1.59
CA LYS A 57 16.89 -6.67 1.12
C LYS A 57 15.79 -5.62 0.87
N TRP A 58 16.01 -4.42 1.38
CA TRP A 58 15.19 -3.23 1.09
C TRP A 58 16.00 -2.23 0.25
N PRO A 59 15.45 -1.60 -0.79
CA PRO A 59 14.11 -1.79 -1.36
C PRO A 59 13.99 -3.09 -2.17
N ILE A 60 12.81 -3.68 -2.19
CA ILE A 60 12.51 -4.85 -3.03
C ILE A 60 12.56 -4.39 -4.49
N ILE A 61 13.54 -4.88 -5.25
CA ILE A 61 13.59 -4.69 -6.70
C ILE A 61 12.69 -5.77 -7.30
N ILE A 62 11.46 -5.39 -7.67
CA ILE A 62 10.57 -6.28 -8.41
C ILE A 62 11.11 -6.37 -9.85
N PRO A 63 11.49 -7.55 -10.35
CA PRO A 63 11.90 -7.70 -11.74
C PRO A 63 10.72 -7.42 -12.68
N GLU A 64 11.01 -6.81 -13.84
CA GLU A 64 10.01 -6.39 -14.84
C GLU A 64 9.17 -7.57 -15.41
N GLU A 65 9.59 -8.81 -15.17
CA GLU A 65 8.90 -10.03 -15.57
C GLU A 65 7.54 -10.23 -14.88
N LEU A 66 7.29 -9.56 -13.74
CA LEU A 66 5.99 -9.62 -13.06
C LEU A 66 4.91 -8.75 -13.71
N HIS A 67 5.29 -7.77 -14.55
CA HIS A 67 4.37 -6.96 -15.35
C HIS A 67 4.02 -7.60 -16.69
N GLN A 68 4.65 -8.72 -17.05
CA GLN A 68 4.20 -9.51 -18.18
C GLN A 68 2.88 -10.19 -17.80
N PHE A 69 1.79 -9.71 -18.39
CA PHE A 69 0.57 -10.50 -18.48
C PHE A 69 0.95 -11.87 -19.04
N PHE A 70 0.93 -12.91 -18.21
CA PHE A 70 1.11 -14.27 -18.70
C PHE A 70 -0.06 -14.56 -19.68
N PRO A 71 0.18 -14.75 -20.98
CA PRO A 71 -0.86 -15.10 -21.94
C PRO A 71 -1.22 -16.59 -21.80
N GLY A 72 -1.40 -17.06 -20.57
CA GLY A 72 -1.68 -18.45 -20.20
C GLY A 72 -3.05 -18.65 -19.56
N THR A 73 -3.72 -17.58 -19.11
CA THR A 73 -5.12 -17.69 -18.66
C THR A 73 -6.01 -17.80 -19.88
N LYS A 74 -6.28 -19.03 -20.31
CA LYS A 74 -7.21 -19.35 -21.40
C LYS A 74 -8.63 -18.88 -21.04
N VAL A 75 -8.91 -17.60 -21.22
CA VAL A 75 -10.29 -17.14 -21.39
C VAL A 75 -10.63 -17.48 -22.83
N TRP A 76 -11.34 -18.60 -23.05
CA TRP A 76 -11.92 -18.92 -24.35
C TRP A 76 -12.99 -17.88 -24.69
N ALA A 77 -12.55 -16.72 -25.18
CA ALA A 77 -13.42 -15.72 -25.79
C ALA A 77 -13.74 -16.18 -27.21
N PHE A 78 -14.76 -17.04 -27.33
CA PHE A 78 -15.37 -17.32 -28.63
C PHE A 78 -16.13 -16.06 -29.08
N PHE A 79 -15.51 -15.33 -30.02
CA PHE A 79 -16.16 -14.23 -30.73
C PHE A 79 -17.15 -14.81 -31.74
N SER A 80 -18.43 -14.89 -31.37
CA SER A 80 -19.52 -14.90 -32.34
C SER A 80 -20.75 -14.21 -31.74
N SER A 81 -21.07 -13.06 -32.35
CA SER A 81 -22.35 -12.33 -32.29
C SER A 81 -22.89 -11.94 -30.91
N GLY A 82 -22.81 -10.62 -30.67
CA GLY A 82 -23.56 -9.81 -29.70
C GLY A 82 -24.62 -10.50 -28.85
N LEU A 83 -24.23 -10.92 -27.64
CA LEU A 83 -25.03 -10.91 -26.42
C LEU A 83 -24.13 -11.36 -25.27
N VAL A 84 -23.75 -10.41 -24.41
CA VAL A 84 -23.01 -10.70 -23.17
C VAL A 84 -23.99 -11.39 -22.21
N PHE A 85 -24.06 -12.72 -22.26
CA PHE A 85 -24.70 -13.51 -21.21
C PHE A 85 -23.66 -13.89 -20.17
N ASN A 86 -23.71 -13.20 -19.02
CA ASN A 86 -23.09 -13.64 -17.79
C ASN A 86 -23.83 -14.91 -17.31
N CYS A 87 -23.27 -16.08 -17.57
CA CYS A 87 -23.78 -17.35 -17.05
C CYS A 87 -23.01 -17.72 -15.79
N CYS A 88 -23.27 -16.99 -14.70
CA CYS A 88 -22.93 -17.41 -13.34
C CYS A 88 -24.08 -18.26 -12.81
N SER A 89 -24.20 -19.52 -13.27
CA SER A 89 -25.07 -20.49 -12.63
C SER A 89 -24.82 -21.92 -13.09
N LEU A 90 -24.93 -22.83 -12.12
CA LEU A 90 -25.01 -24.29 -12.24
C LEU A 90 -23.70 -25.06 -12.46
N CYS A 91 -22.98 -25.30 -11.36
CA CYS A 91 -22.57 -26.68 -11.06
C CYS A 91 -23.49 -27.22 -9.96
N SER A 92 -24.42 -28.05 -10.41
CA SER A 92 -25.43 -28.74 -9.61
C SER A 92 -24.84 -29.91 -8.82
N VAL A 93 -25.21 -29.96 -7.53
CA VAL A 93 -25.67 -31.15 -6.79
C VAL A 93 -24.64 -32.19 -6.36
N GLY A 94 -24.35 -32.18 -5.05
CA GLY A 94 -24.05 -33.37 -4.25
C GLY A 94 -24.88 -33.35 -2.97
N ARG A 95 -25.89 -34.23 -2.87
CA ARG A 95 -26.77 -34.40 -1.71
C ARG A 95 -25.99 -34.97 -0.52
N GLY A 96 -26.27 -34.46 0.67
CA GLY A 96 -25.98 -35.11 1.96
C GLY A 96 -26.88 -34.49 3.02
N ILE A 97 -27.89 -35.25 3.44
CA ILE A 97 -29.01 -34.84 4.29
C ILE A 97 -28.67 -35.07 5.77
N LEU A 98 -29.18 -34.16 6.61
CA LEU A 98 -29.75 -34.33 7.95
C LEU A 98 -28.98 -33.76 9.16
N SER A 99 -29.77 -32.96 9.89
CA SER A 99 -29.94 -32.96 11.34
C SER A 99 -29.25 -31.84 12.11
N ASN A 100 -29.99 -30.73 12.20
CA ASN A 100 -30.46 -30.05 13.41
C ASN A 100 -29.59 -30.18 14.68
N ASN A 101 -29.34 -29.06 15.36
CA ASN A 101 -30.04 -28.69 16.61
C ASN A 101 -29.31 -27.53 17.34
N TRP A 102 -30.09 -26.46 17.59
CA TRP A 102 -29.88 -25.30 18.48
C TRP A 102 -28.84 -24.25 18.08
#